data_AF-A0A536LRI8-F1
#
_entry.id   AF-A0A536LRI8-F1
#
_cell.length_a   1.000
_cell.length_b   1.000
_cell.length_c   1.000
_cell.angle_alpha   90.00
_cell.angle_beta   90.00
_cell.angle_gamma   90.00
#
_symmetry.space_group_name_H-M   'P 1'
#
loop_
_entity.id
_entity.type
_entity.pdbx_description
1 polymer ?
#
loop_
_entity_poly.entity_id
_entity_poly.type
_entity_poly.pdbx_seq_one_letter_code
_entity_poly.pdbx_strand_id
1 'polypeptide(L)'
;MSYQDRTLTCLDCNQSFTFSADDQRYHAEKGYNNEPKRCTSCRQARRNSGGGSSSYGSSYGSGGYSSGYGSSSYGSSGYGSSGGYSSRREMHDVVCAQCGKDTQVPFRPSGGRPVYCSDCFSKQPTSSSRRY
;
A
#
# COMPACT_ATOMS: atom_id res chain seq x y z
N MET A 1 -32.56 -1.01 18.03
CA MET A 1 -32.54 -2.46 17.75
C MET A 1 -31.61 -3.13 18.75
N SER A 2 -32.00 -4.25 19.38
CA SER A 2 -31.10 -5.03 20.23
C SER A 2 -30.16 -5.83 19.33
N TYR A 3 -28.87 -5.51 19.37
CA TYR A 3 -27.85 -6.24 18.65
C TYR A 3 -27.42 -7.46 19.48
N GLN A 4 -27.40 -8.64 18.87
CA GLN A 4 -27.04 -9.89 19.54
C GLN A 4 -26.00 -10.61 18.72
N ASP A 5 -25.02 -11.24 19.36
CA ASP A 5 -23.99 -12.00 18.67
C ASP A 5 -24.62 -13.08 17.77
N ARG A 6 -24.23 -13.09 16.49
CA ARG A 6 -24.70 -14.06 15.50
C ARG A 6 -23.53 -14.80 14.89
N THR A 7 -23.65 -16.11 14.75
CA THR A 7 -22.66 -16.92 14.04
C THR A 7 -23.05 -17.05 12.57
N LEU A 8 -22.17 -16.61 11.67
CA LEU A 8 -22.35 -16.66 10.21
C LEU A 8 -21.34 -17.59 9.57
N THR A 9 -21.67 -18.17 8.42
CA THR A 9 -20.77 -19.04 7.65
C THR A 9 -20.05 -18.24 6.57
N CYS A 10 -18.73 -18.33 6.52
CA CYS A 10 -17.92 -17.69 5.50
C CYS A 10 -18.14 -18.35 4.13
N LEU A 11 -18.34 -17.55 3.08
CA LEU A 11 -18.51 -18.05 1.72
C LEU A 11 -17.22 -18.52 1.03
N ASP A 12 -16.03 -18.09 1.49
CA ASP A 12 -14.76 -18.48 0.85
C ASP A 12 -14.08 -19.68 1.53
N CYS A 13 -14.23 -19.84 2.86
CA CYS A 13 -13.56 -20.90 3.62
C CYS A 13 -14.52 -21.82 4.40
N ASN A 14 -15.83 -21.59 4.30
CA ASN A 14 -16.88 -22.35 4.99
C ASN A 14 -16.75 -22.41 6.53
N GLN A 15 -15.86 -21.61 7.13
CA GLN A 15 -15.73 -21.51 8.58
C GLN A 15 -16.86 -20.65 9.16
N SER A 16 -17.38 -21.05 10.31
CA SER A 16 -18.25 -20.19 11.11
C SER A 16 -17.44 -19.07 11.74
N PHE A 17 -17.99 -17.86 11.78
CA PHE A 17 -17.39 -16.72 12.47
C PHE A 17 -18.48 -15.93 13.20
N THR A 18 -18.07 -15.26 14.29
CA THR A 18 -18.99 -14.48 15.12
C THR A 18 -19.09 -13.05 14.59
N PHE A 19 -20.31 -12.62 14.31
CA PHE A 19 -20.70 -11.25 14.05
C PHE A 19 -21.31 -10.67 15.32
N SER A 20 -20.45 -10.03 16.11
CA SER A 20 -20.81 -9.58 17.46
C SER A 20 -21.80 -8.41 17.45
N ALA A 21 -22.50 -8.20 18.56
CA ALA A 21 -23.36 -7.05 18.79
C ALA A 21 -22.65 -5.71 18.51
N ASP A 22 -21.37 -5.58 18.87
CA ASP A 22 -20.60 -4.35 18.60
C ASP A 22 -20.31 -4.14 17.10
N ASP A 23 -19.99 -5.22 16.36
CA ASP A 23 -19.82 -5.16 14.90
C ASP A 23 -21.14 -4.77 14.21
N GLN A 24 -22.28 -5.26 14.70
CA GLN A 24 -23.60 -4.91 14.16
C GLN A 24 -23.95 -3.43 14.40
N ARG A 25 -23.62 -2.90 15.58
CA ARG A 25 -23.77 -1.47 15.89
C ARG A 25 -22.96 -0.62 14.95
N TYR A 26 -21.69 -0.99 14.76
CA TYR A 26 -20.79 -0.30 13.85
C TYR A 26 -21.29 -0.36 12.40
N HIS A 27 -21.78 -1.51 11.95
CA HIS A 27 -22.35 -1.66 10.61
C HIS A 27 -23.61 -0.79 10.40
N ALA A 28 -24.49 -0.75 11.41
CA ALA A 28 -25.69 0.09 11.38
C ALA A 28 -25.34 1.58 11.37
N GLU A 29 -24.34 2.01 12.14
CA GLU A 29 -23.87 3.40 12.19
C GLU A 29 -23.22 3.83 10.86
N LYS A 30 -22.49 2.93 10.20
CA LYS A 30 -21.89 3.20 8.88
C LYS A 30 -22.88 3.11 7.71
N GLY A 31 -24.15 2.78 7.96
CA GLY A 31 -25.18 2.66 6.92
C GLY A 31 -24.97 1.45 6.01
N TYR A 32 -24.26 0.41 6.47
CA TYR A 32 -24.10 -0.81 5.68
C TYR A 32 -25.35 -1.68 5.82
N ASN A 33 -26.13 -1.75 4.74
CA ASN A 33 -27.34 -2.58 4.66
C ASN A 33 -27.06 -4.10 4.57
N ASN A 34 -25.79 -4.51 4.43
CA ASN A 34 -25.42 -5.90 4.20
C ASN A 34 -24.60 -6.47 5.36
N GLU A 35 -25.01 -7.64 5.84
CA GLU A 35 -24.27 -8.45 6.81
C GLU A 35 -22.98 -9.00 6.17
N PRO A 36 -21.85 -9.05 6.90
CA PRO A 36 -20.61 -9.59 6.35
C PRO A 36 -20.79 -11.05 5.93
N LYS A 37 -20.46 -11.36 4.67
CA LYS A 37 -20.54 -12.74 4.12
C LYS A 37 -19.23 -13.52 4.22
N ARG A 38 -18.18 -12.88 4.73
CA ARG A 38 -16.82 -13.41 4.76
C ARG A 38 -16.21 -13.16 6.14
N CYS A 39 -15.50 -14.16 6.67
CA CYS A 39 -14.77 -14.01 7.92
C CYS A 39 -13.62 -12.99 7.79
N THR A 40 -13.12 -12.52 8.92
CA THR A 40 -12.06 -11.50 8.99
C THR A 40 -10.79 -11.93 8.25
N SER A 41 -10.40 -13.21 8.32
CA SER A 41 -9.22 -13.73 7.61
C SER A 41 -9.39 -13.68 6.10
N CYS A 42 -10.54 -14.10 5.55
CA CYS A 42 -10.82 -14.01 4.12
C CYS A 42 -10.95 -12.56 3.64
N ARG A 43 -11.53 -11.66 4.45
CA ARG A 43 -11.56 -10.22 4.16
C ARG A 43 -10.15 -9.61 4.13
N GLN A 44 -9.30 -9.97 5.09
CA GLN A 44 -7.92 -9.49 5.19
C GLN A 44 -7.04 -10.04 4.06
N ALA A 45 -7.15 -11.34 3.77
CA ALA A 45 -6.44 -11.97 2.65
C ALA A 45 -6.80 -11.29 1.33
N ARG A 46 -8.08 -10.97 1.10
CA ARG A 46 -8.51 -10.26 -0.11
C ARG A 46 -8.03 -8.80 -0.15
N ARG A 47 -7.98 -8.11 0.99
CA ARG A 47 -7.35 -6.78 1.06
C ARG A 47 -5.88 -6.86 0.65
N ASN A 48 -5.18 -7.93 1.03
CA ASN A 48 -3.80 -8.16 0.63
C ASN A 48 -3.67 -8.55 -0.86
N SER A 49 -4.65 -9.30 -1.40
CA SER A 49 -4.63 -9.77 -2.79
C SER A 49 -5.22 -8.80 -3.82
N GLY A 50 -5.94 -7.76 -3.38
CA GLY A 50 -6.70 -6.87 -4.25
C GLY A 50 -6.40 -5.39 -4.00
N GLY A 51 -5.33 -4.89 -4.63
CA GLY A 51 -5.17 -3.45 -4.83
C GLY A 51 -3.75 -2.91 -4.75
N GLY A 52 -2.98 -3.12 -5.83
CA GLY A 52 -2.00 -2.14 -6.29
C GLY A 52 -0.73 -1.98 -5.45
N SER A 53 0.35 -2.60 -5.92
CA SER A 53 1.70 -2.12 -5.61
C SER A 53 1.83 -0.68 -6.14
N SER A 54 1.56 0.30 -5.27
CA SER A 54 2.03 1.66 -5.43
C SER A 54 2.77 2.04 -4.15
N SER A 55 4.09 2.00 -4.28
CA SER A 55 5.07 2.47 -3.32
C SER A 55 4.73 3.87 -2.77
N TYR A 56 4.46 3.97 -1.46
CA TYR A 56 5.01 5.03 -0.59
C TYR A 56 4.71 4.74 0.90
N GLY A 57 5.76 4.46 1.69
CA GLY A 57 5.86 4.65 3.15
C GLY A 57 4.88 3.87 4.06
N SER A 58 5.18 3.50 5.28
CA SER A 58 6.34 3.63 6.17
C SER A 58 6.04 2.62 7.29
N SER A 59 6.97 1.75 7.67
CA SER A 59 7.84 1.94 8.83
C SER A 59 7.17 2.58 10.06
N TYR A 60 6.15 1.92 10.64
CA TYR A 60 6.03 1.68 12.08
C TYR A 60 4.82 0.75 12.33
N GLY A 61 5.02 -0.38 13.01
CA GLY A 61 3.90 -1.25 13.40
C GLY A 61 4.24 -2.73 13.40
N SER A 62 4.89 -3.15 14.48
CA SER A 62 5.26 -4.52 14.80
C SER A 62 4.04 -5.42 15.07
N GLY A 63 4.19 -6.72 14.75
CA GLY A 63 3.33 -7.82 15.20
C GLY A 63 2.87 -8.68 14.02
N GLY A 64 3.20 -9.96 13.90
CA GLY A 64 3.84 -10.92 14.77
C GLY A 64 3.50 -12.32 14.24
N TYR A 65 4.39 -13.29 14.51
CA TYR A 65 4.24 -14.76 14.41
C TYR A 65 3.76 -15.34 13.04
N SER A 66 4.23 -16.46 12.51
CA SER A 66 5.14 -17.50 12.94
C SER A 66 5.46 -18.30 11.68
N SER A 67 6.69 -18.79 11.61
CA SER A 67 7.11 -20.07 11.04
C SER A 67 6.56 -20.52 9.69
N GLY A 68 7.49 -20.86 8.79
CA GLY A 68 7.26 -22.06 8.01
C GLY A 68 8.17 -22.28 6.82
N TYR A 69 9.20 -23.10 7.06
CA TYR A 69 9.74 -24.12 6.16
C TYR A 69 9.75 -23.89 4.63
N GLY A 70 10.98 -24.01 4.10
CA GLY A 70 11.21 -24.51 2.74
C GLY A 70 11.30 -23.44 1.66
N SER A 71 12.08 -23.61 0.61
CA SER A 71 13.06 -24.65 0.29
C SER A 71 13.77 -24.19 -0.98
N SER A 72 15.04 -24.52 -1.07
CA SER A 72 15.74 -24.88 -2.31
C SER A 72 15.76 -23.90 -3.49
N SER A 73 16.96 -23.36 -3.69
CA SER A 73 17.71 -23.45 -4.94
C SER A 73 17.15 -24.45 -5.96
N TYR A 74 16.51 -23.98 -7.04
CA TYR A 74 16.73 -24.33 -8.45
C TYR A 74 15.54 -23.79 -9.26
N GLY A 75 15.78 -23.11 -10.38
CA GLY A 75 14.68 -22.70 -11.27
C GLY A 75 14.88 -21.36 -11.94
N SER A 76 15.79 -21.38 -12.91
CA SER A 76 16.06 -20.31 -13.88
C SER A 76 14.82 -19.86 -14.66
N SER A 77 14.80 -18.56 -14.97
CA SER A 77 14.31 -17.94 -16.21
C SER A 77 12.92 -18.32 -16.75
N GLY A 78 11.98 -17.38 -16.62
CA GLY A 78 10.75 -17.31 -17.40
C GLY A 78 10.60 -15.93 -18.05
N TYR A 79 10.99 -15.84 -19.32
CA TYR A 79 10.73 -14.71 -20.21
C TYR A 79 9.22 -14.64 -20.50
N GLY A 80 8.55 -13.67 -19.87
CA GLY A 80 7.17 -13.30 -20.14
C GLY A 80 7.11 -11.85 -20.60
N SER A 81 7.58 -11.61 -21.82
CA SER A 81 7.42 -10.33 -22.52
C SER A 81 5.99 -10.23 -23.03
N SER A 82 5.29 -9.13 -22.70
CA SER A 82 4.63 -8.27 -23.69
C SER A 82 3.58 -7.35 -23.04
N GLY A 83 3.76 -6.03 -23.25
CA GLY A 83 2.58 -5.21 -23.57
C GLY A 83 2.49 -3.83 -22.92
N GLY A 84 3.14 -2.83 -23.53
CA GLY A 84 2.50 -1.51 -23.67
C GLY A 84 3.24 -0.32 -23.06
N TYR A 85 4.07 0.34 -23.87
CA TYR A 85 4.58 1.71 -23.70
C TYR A 85 5.60 1.96 -22.57
N SER A 86 6.76 1.31 -22.71
CA SER A 86 8.02 1.90 -22.21
C SER A 86 8.40 3.08 -23.12
N SER A 87 7.70 4.19 -22.98
CA SER A 87 8.22 5.49 -23.43
C SER A 87 9.41 5.79 -22.53
N ARG A 88 10.61 5.81 -23.11
CA ARG A 88 11.86 6.11 -22.41
C ARG A 88 11.63 7.42 -21.63
N ARG A 89 11.52 7.35 -20.31
CA ARG A 89 11.41 8.55 -19.48
C ARG A 89 12.68 9.35 -19.72
N GLU A 90 12.57 10.46 -20.44
CA GLU A 90 13.68 11.35 -20.71
C GLU A 90 14.13 11.93 -19.36
N MET A 91 15.25 11.40 -18.87
CA MET A 91 15.91 11.91 -17.68
C MET A 91 16.70 13.15 -18.09
N HIS A 92 16.39 14.29 -17.50
CA HIS A 92 17.09 15.53 -17.78
C HIS A 92 18.20 15.73 -16.77
N ASP A 93 19.41 15.98 -17.27
CA ASP A 93 20.56 16.35 -16.44
C ASP A 93 20.38 17.77 -15.89
N VAL A 94 20.56 17.90 -14.58
CA VAL A 94 20.44 19.17 -13.87
C VAL A 94 21.40 19.19 -12.69
N VAL A 95 21.86 20.38 -12.33
CA VAL A 95 22.72 20.59 -11.16
C VAL A 95 21.85 20.83 -9.93
N CYS A 96 22.09 20.08 -8.85
CA CYS A 96 21.38 20.26 -7.60
C CYS A 96 21.69 21.63 -6.96
N ALA A 97 20.66 22.42 -6.67
CA ALA A 97 20.80 23.75 -6.08
C ALA A 97 21.34 23.76 -4.64
N GLN A 98 21.32 22.62 -3.93
CA GLN A 98 21.79 22.52 -2.54
C GLN A 98 23.23 22.01 -2.41
N CYS A 99 23.62 21.02 -3.22
CA CYS A 99 24.95 20.40 -3.11
C CYS A 99 25.81 20.51 -4.38
N GLY A 100 25.27 21.04 -5.48
CA GLY A 100 26.01 21.29 -6.71
C GLY A 100 26.33 20.05 -7.55
N LYS A 101 25.83 18.86 -7.18
CA LYS A 101 26.07 17.63 -7.96
C LYS A 101 25.13 17.50 -9.16
N ASP A 102 25.62 16.89 -10.23
CA ASP A 102 24.82 16.49 -11.37
C ASP A 102 23.84 15.39 -10.97
N THR A 103 22.56 15.59 -11.30
CA THR A 103 21.48 14.66 -11.00
C THR A 103 20.53 14.56 -12.18
N GLN A 104 19.91 13.40 -12.33
CA GLN A 104 18.94 13.15 -13.38
C GLN A 104 17.53 13.22 -12.79
N VAL A 105 16.69 14.07 -13.36
CA VAL A 105 15.29 14.25 -12.93
C VAL A 105 14.31 13.88 -14.05
N PRO A 106 13.13 13.31 -13.73
CA PRO A 106 12.14 12.89 -14.73
C PRO A 106 11.27 14.05 -15.23
N PHE A 107 11.59 15.30 -14.87
CA PHE A 107 10.84 16.50 -15.26
C PHE A 107 11.79 17.55 -15.82
N ARG A 108 11.36 18.30 -16.83
CA ARG A 108 12.18 19.36 -17.41
C ARG A 108 12.28 20.55 -16.44
N PRO A 109 13.48 20.97 -15.99
CA PRO A 109 13.63 22.10 -15.09
C PRO A 109 13.08 23.37 -15.75
N SER A 110 12.04 23.94 -15.14
CA SER A 110 11.50 25.25 -15.53
C SER A 110 12.15 26.27 -14.61
N GLY A 111 13.06 27.11 -15.13
CA GLY A 111 14.04 27.94 -14.39
C GLY A 111 13.52 28.92 -13.33
N GLY A 112 12.25 28.85 -12.93
CA GLY A 112 11.69 29.58 -11.79
C GLY A 112 11.77 28.84 -10.44
N ARG A 113 12.20 27.56 -10.38
CA ARG A 113 12.29 26.80 -9.12
C ARG A 113 13.62 26.07 -8.99
N PRO A 114 14.26 26.07 -7.81
CA PRO A 114 15.50 25.32 -7.59
C PRO A 114 15.23 23.83 -7.69
N VAL A 115 16.11 23.10 -8.39
CA VAL A 115 16.04 21.65 -8.51
C VAL A 115 16.98 21.00 -7.51
N TYR A 116 16.49 19.96 -6.83
CA TYR A 116 17.23 19.22 -5.82
C TYR A 116 17.37 17.75 -6.23
N CYS A 117 18.52 17.14 -5.95
CA CYS A 117 18.69 15.70 -6.07
C CYS A 117 17.83 14.95 -5.04
N SER A 118 17.58 13.66 -5.26
CA SER A 118 16.76 12.82 -4.38
C SER A 118 17.17 12.90 -2.90
N ASP A 119 18.47 12.93 -2.62
CA ASP A 119 18.99 13.01 -1.24
C ASP A 119 18.72 14.36 -0.57
N CYS A 120 18.92 15.46 -1.30
CA CYS A 120 18.70 16.82 -0.79
C CYS A 120 17.20 17.09 -0.64
N PHE A 121 16.39 16.66 -1.60
CA PHE A 121 14.94 16.76 -1.53
C PHE A 121 14.36 16.00 -0.32
N SER A 122 14.87 14.79 -0.03
CA SER A 122 14.45 14.02 1.15
C SER A 122 14.86 14.65 2.48
N LYS A 123 15.90 15.51 2.48
CA LYS A 123 16.36 16.26 3.64
C LYS A 123 15.68 17.62 3.80
N GLN A 124 15.00 18.12 2.76
CA GLN A 124 14.21 19.34 2.88
C GLN A 124 13.03 19.05 3.82
N PRO A 125 12.86 19.82 4.91
CA PRO A 125 11.67 19.69 5.73
C PRO A 125 10.48 20.09 4.84
N THR A 126 9.67 19.11 4.44
CA THR A 126 8.38 19.41 3.86
C THR A 126 7.64 20.23 4.90
N SER A 127 7.33 21.49 4.59
CA SER A 127 6.66 22.44 5.50
C SER A 127 5.21 22.04 5.83
N SER A 128 4.95 20.76 6.08
CA SER A 128 3.70 20.22 6.65
C SER A 128 3.66 20.31 8.18
N SER A 129 4.61 21.03 8.79
CA SER A 129 4.57 21.42 10.21
C SER A 129 4.44 22.94 10.39
N ARG A 130 3.50 23.54 9.67
CA ARG A 130 2.80 24.73 10.15
C ARG A 130 1.32 24.40 10.22
N ARG A 131 0.97 23.52 11.16
CA ARG A 131 -0.33 23.57 11.81
C ARG A 131 -0.17 24.48 13.02
N TYR A 132 -0.56 25.72 12.85
CA TYR A 132 -1.14 26.53 13.92
C TYR A 132 -2.33 27.26 13.31
#